data_AF-A0A928D4W9-F1
#
_entry.id   AF-A0A928D4W9-F1
#
_cell.length_a   1.000
_cell.length_b   1.000
_cell.length_c   1.000
_cell.angle_alpha   90.00
_cell.angle_beta   90.00
_cell.angle_gamma   90.00
#
_symmetry.space_group_name_H-M   'P 1'
#
loop_
_entity.id
_entity.type
_entity.pdbx_description
1 polymer ?
#
loop_
_entity_poly.entity_id
_entity_poly.type
_entity_poly.pdbx_seq_one_letter_code
_entity_poly.pdbx_strand_id
1 'polypeptide(L)'
;MTSVSILEGVTSIGLSAFEGCSSLRTAVFPSSMIAVGDYSFYNCSSLKRITFKGDVLILGDYAFCGCTSLESATFTGNEPAVGKYAFYYCPETAKVFIPSFAWGWADPGNTWNGMKLYRIELSVGIGYALYLPEFTIFNPEASVRIFPSMRTKFTALRLRTILQICRLPEPPMPPVLRGTALR
;
A
#
# COMPACT_ATOMS: atom_id res chain seq x y z
N MET A 1 4.41 -21.18 11.38
CA MET A 1 3.66 -19.91 11.47
C MET A 1 3.23 -19.52 10.06
N THR A 2 1.94 -19.27 9.81
CA THR A 2 1.38 -19.02 8.46
C THR A 2 0.97 -17.57 8.23
N SER A 3 0.74 -16.80 9.27
CA SER A 3 0.40 -15.38 9.20
C SER A 3 1.03 -14.62 10.35
N VAL A 4 1.40 -13.36 10.09
CA VAL A 4 1.85 -12.39 11.09
C VAL A 4 0.94 -11.18 10.99
N SER A 5 0.30 -10.84 12.12
CA SER A 5 -0.47 -9.62 12.29
C SER A 5 0.19 -8.83 13.41
N ILE A 6 0.73 -7.66 13.07
CA ILE A 6 1.42 -6.81 14.04
C ILE A 6 0.38 -5.90 14.72
N LEU A 7 0.46 -5.81 16.05
CA LEU A 7 -0.50 -5.09 16.87
C LEU A 7 -0.34 -3.57 16.72
N GLU A 8 -1.45 -2.84 16.85
CA GLU A 8 -1.41 -1.37 16.95
C GLU A 8 -0.53 -0.92 18.12
N GLY A 9 0.24 0.13 17.91
CA GLY A 9 1.24 0.65 18.85
C GLY A 9 2.65 0.13 18.62
N VAL A 10 2.83 -0.92 17.80
CA VAL A 10 4.17 -1.34 17.35
C VAL A 10 4.65 -0.43 16.23
N THR A 11 5.72 0.31 16.49
CA THR A 11 6.26 1.30 15.57
C THR A 11 7.42 0.78 14.72
N SER A 12 8.07 -0.32 15.12
CA SER A 12 9.19 -0.86 14.37
C SER A 12 9.33 -2.37 14.46
N ILE A 13 9.93 -2.96 13.43
CA ILE A 13 10.41 -4.35 13.40
C ILE A 13 11.92 -4.33 13.32
N GLY A 14 12.57 -5.12 14.17
CA GLY A 14 14.03 -5.22 14.22
C GLY A 14 14.65 -5.98 13.05
N LEU A 15 15.97 -5.81 12.90
CA LEU A 15 16.83 -6.56 11.98
C LEU A 15 16.50 -8.06 12.00
N SER A 16 16.30 -8.66 10.83
CA SER A 16 16.09 -10.11 10.66
C SER A 16 14.95 -10.76 11.48
N ALA A 17 13.99 -9.99 12.00
CA ALA A 17 13.00 -10.49 12.96
C ALA A 17 12.17 -11.70 12.49
N PHE A 18 11.91 -11.81 11.19
CA PHE A 18 11.19 -12.91 10.53
C PHE A 18 12.01 -13.54 9.39
N GLU A 19 13.34 -13.40 9.42
CA GLU A 19 14.21 -13.99 8.41
C GLU A 19 13.99 -15.51 8.28
N GLY A 20 13.91 -16.00 7.04
CA GLY A 20 13.79 -17.42 6.73
C GLY A 20 12.46 -18.04 7.14
N CYS A 21 11.41 -17.25 7.45
CA CYS A 21 10.08 -17.75 7.78
C CYS A 21 9.37 -18.36 6.55
N SER A 22 9.82 -19.54 6.13
CA SER A 22 9.40 -20.26 4.91
C SER A 22 7.94 -20.73 4.92
N SER A 23 7.27 -20.70 6.07
CA SER A 23 5.83 -21.02 6.19
C SER A 23 4.93 -19.78 6.21
N LEU A 24 5.50 -18.59 6.37
CA LEU A 24 4.74 -17.34 6.47
C LEU A 24 4.13 -17.00 5.11
N ARG A 25 2.80 -16.83 5.06
CA ARG A 25 2.03 -16.57 3.84
C ARG A 25 1.49 -15.16 3.77
N THR A 26 1.23 -14.52 4.92
CA THR A 26 0.65 -13.18 4.98
C THR A 26 1.28 -12.35 6.08
N ALA A 27 1.59 -11.08 5.80
CA ALA A 27 2.09 -10.12 6.77
C ALA A 27 1.22 -8.85 6.76
N VAL A 28 0.67 -8.47 7.91
CA VAL A 28 -0.18 -7.29 8.08
C VAL A 28 0.46 -6.33 9.09
N PHE A 29 0.73 -5.11 8.63
CA PHE A 29 1.38 -4.05 9.38
C PHE A 29 0.35 -2.97 9.78
N PRO A 30 0.34 -2.52 11.05
CA PRO A 30 -0.60 -1.55 11.58
C PRO A 30 -0.34 -0.13 11.05
N SER A 31 -1.28 0.80 11.23
CA SER A 31 -1.08 2.20 10.80
C SER A 31 -0.06 2.96 11.64
N SER A 32 0.28 2.40 12.79
CA SER A 32 1.33 2.89 13.69
C SER A 32 2.74 2.43 13.30
N MET A 33 2.88 1.56 12.30
CA MET A 33 4.18 1.07 11.82
C MET A 33 4.97 2.21 11.16
N ILE A 34 6.22 2.42 11.57
CA ILE A 34 7.12 3.45 11.04
C ILE A 34 8.29 2.82 10.28
N ALA A 35 8.83 1.70 10.77
CA ALA A 35 10.04 1.10 10.21
C ALA A 35 10.03 -0.43 10.21
N VAL A 36 10.45 -1.01 9.10
CA VAL A 36 10.79 -2.44 8.96
C VAL A 36 12.29 -2.52 8.75
N GLY A 37 13.01 -3.10 9.70
CA GLY A 37 14.47 -3.16 9.66
C GLY A 37 15.01 -4.00 8.51
N ASP A 38 16.33 -3.92 8.30
CA ASP A 38 17.02 -4.68 7.27
C ASP A 38 16.77 -6.19 7.44
N TYR A 39 16.70 -6.92 6.34
CA TYR A 39 16.49 -8.38 6.32
C TYR A 39 15.26 -8.90 7.07
N SER A 40 14.35 -8.04 7.55
CA SER A 40 13.27 -8.42 8.48
C SER A 40 12.41 -9.60 7.99
N PHE A 41 12.16 -9.71 6.69
CA PHE A 41 11.43 -10.81 6.04
C PHE A 41 12.26 -11.46 4.93
N TYR A 42 13.59 -11.42 5.05
CA TYR A 42 14.51 -12.02 4.08
C TYR A 42 14.21 -13.52 3.91
N ASN A 43 14.18 -14.00 2.66
CA ASN A 43 13.90 -15.40 2.30
C ASN A 43 12.59 -15.97 2.88
N CYS A 44 11.56 -15.15 3.10
CA CYS A 44 10.20 -15.64 3.37
C CYS A 44 9.55 -16.19 2.09
N SER A 45 10.03 -17.32 1.59
CA SER A 45 9.71 -17.85 0.26
C SER A 45 8.24 -18.20 0.02
N SER A 46 7.44 -18.39 1.08
CA SER A 46 5.99 -18.63 0.98
C SER A 46 5.14 -17.35 1.16
N LEU A 47 5.74 -16.19 1.39
CA LEU A 47 5.01 -14.95 1.64
C LEU A 47 4.30 -14.51 0.37
N LYS A 48 2.97 -14.54 0.39
CA LYS A 48 2.11 -14.25 -0.76
C LYS A 48 1.52 -12.85 -0.72
N ARG A 49 1.16 -12.38 0.47
CA ARG A 49 0.43 -11.12 0.64
C ARG A 49 1.02 -10.26 1.75
N ILE A 50 1.19 -8.99 1.43
CA ILE A 50 1.67 -7.98 2.37
C ILE A 50 0.67 -6.83 2.39
N THR A 51 0.28 -6.38 3.59
CA THR A 51 -0.60 -5.22 3.76
C THR A 51 0.02 -4.23 4.73
N PHE A 52 0.34 -3.03 4.23
CA PHE A 52 0.80 -1.91 5.02
C PHE A 52 -0.32 -0.90 5.22
N LYS A 53 -0.65 -0.63 6.48
CA LYS A 53 -1.57 0.42 6.87
C LYS A 53 -0.77 1.69 7.21
N GLY A 54 -1.34 2.86 6.95
CA GLY A 54 -0.72 4.16 7.24
C GLY A 54 0.15 4.73 6.11
N ASP A 55 0.73 5.90 6.38
CA ASP A 55 1.40 6.75 5.38
C ASP A 55 2.92 6.79 5.48
N VAL A 56 3.50 6.44 6.63
CA VAL A 56 4.93 6.59 6.91
C VAL A 56 5.53 5.23 7.15
N LEU A 57 6.41 4.79 6.24
CA LEU A 57 7.05 3.50 6.36
C LEU A 57 8.44 3.56 5.72
N ILE A 58 9.45 3.19 6.49
CA ILE A 58 10.80 2.94 6.01
C ILE A 58 10.98 1.43 5.91
N LEU A 59 11.31 0.95 4.73
CA LEU A 59 11.68 -0.44 4.48
C LEU A 59 13.20 -0.53 4.39
N GLY A 60 13.80 -1.32 5.26
CA GLY A 60 15.25 -1.53 5.30
C GLY A 60 15.79 -2.26 4.08
N ASP A 61 17.11 -2.29 3.99
CA ASP A 61 17.83 -3.01 2.93
C ASP A 61 17.47 -4.50 3.00
N TYR A 62 17.20 -5.11 1.83
CA TYR A 62 16.82 -6.52 1.70
C TYR A 62 15.58 -6.95 2.53
N ALA A 63 14.76 -6.03 3.03
CA ALA A 63 13.68 -6.34 3.98
C ALA A 63 12.73 -7.45 3.53
N PHE A 64 12.41 -7.56 2.25
CA PHE A 64 11.59 -8.63 1.64
C PHE A 64 12.32 -9.38 0.52
N CYS A 65 13.65 -9.31 0.48
CA CYS A 65 14.41 -9.99 -0.56
C CYS A 65 14.21 -11.51 -0.47
N GLY A 66 14.01 -12.17 -1.62
CA GLY A 66 13.77 -13.62 -1.67
C GLY A 66 12.34 -14.05 -1.31
N CYS A 67 11.37 -13.12 -1.24
CA CYS A 67 9.96 -13.45 -1.14
C CYS A 67 9.40 -13.92 -2.50
N THR A 68 9.87 -15.07 -2.99
CA THR A 68 9.64 -15.58 -4.35
C THR A 68 8.18 -15.95 -4.66
N SER A 69 7.32 -16.08 -3.64
CA SER A 69 5.89 -16.35 -3.82
C SER A 69 5.00 -15.11 -3.70
N LEU A 70 5.59 -13.91 -3.67
CA LEU A 70 4.81 -12.68 -3.49
C LEU A 70 3.84 -12.48 -4.66
N GLU A 71 2.54 -12.43 -4.35
CA GLU A 71 1.46 -12.23 -5.32
C GLU A 71 0.97 -10.78 -5.27
N SER A 72 0.92 -10.17 -4.09
CA SER A 72 0.45 -8.80 -3.94
C SER A 72 1.00 -8.08 -2.71
N ALA A 73 1.25 -6.77 -2.86
CA ALA A 73 1.49 -5.84 -1.77
C ALA A 73 0.44 -4.72 -1.81
N THR A 74 -0.23 -4.46 -0.70
CA THR A 74 -1.21 -3.37 -0.58
C THR A 74 -0.69 -2.32 0.39
N PHE A 75 -0.75 -1.07 -0.04
CA PHE A 75 -0.42 0.09 0.76
C PHE A 75 -1.64 0.99 0.85
N THR A 76 -1.92 1.55 2.04
CA THR A 76 -3.02 2.50 2.22
C THR A 76 -2.58 3.96 2.18
N GLY A 77 -1.28 4.20 2.04
CA GLY A 77 -0.70 5.54 2.12
C GLY A 77 0.27 5.85 0.98
N ASN A 78 1.16 6.80 1.24
CA ASN A 78 2.13 7.27 0.26
C ASN A 78 3.31 6.32 0.11
N GLU A 79 4.14 6.58 -0.91
CA GLU A 79 5.27 5.71 -1.21
C GLU A 79 6.21 5.62 0.00
N PRO A 80 6.55 4.39 0.45
CA PRO A 80 7.51 4.22 1.53
C PRO A 80 8.92 4.54 1.05
N ALA A 81 9.79 4.92 1.98
CA ALA A 81 11.22 4.96 1.69
C ALA A 81 11.73 3.51 1.60
N VAL A 82 12.27 3.11 0.44
CA VAL A 82 12.70 1.74 0.17
C VAL A 82 14.21 1.62 0.17
N GLY A 83 14.73 0.76 1.04
CA GLY A 83 16.12 0.37 1.09
C GLY A 83 16.56 -0.42 -0.15
N LYS A 84 17.87 -0.53 -0.34
CA LYS A 84 18.47 -1.24 -1.45
C LYS A 84 17.99 -2.69 -1.47
N TYR A 85 17.57 -3.15 -2.65
CA TYR A 85 17.20 -4.54 -2.89
C TYR A 85 16.07 -5.05 -1.97
N ALA A 86 15.26 -4.16 -1.38
CA ALA A 86 14.22 -4.56 -0.42
C ALA A 86 13.24 -5.58 -1.02
N PHE A 87 12.96 -5.54 -2.32
CA PHE A 87 12.11 -6.50 -3.03
C PHE A 87 12.88 -7.31 -4.09
N TYR A 88 14.20 -7.48 -3.93
CA TYR A 88 14.98 -8.27 -4.88
C TYR A 88 14.56 -9.74 -4.85
N TYR A 89 14.53 -10.40 -6.01
CA TYR A 89 13.95 -11.74 -6.20
C TYR A 89 12.45 -11.88 -5.86
N CYS A 90 11.72 -10.79 -5.67
CA CYS A 90 10.26 -10.84 -5.73
C CYS A 90 9.80 -10.98 -7.19
N PRO A 91 8.69 -11.68 -7.47
CA PRO A 91 8.17 -11.80 -8.83
C PRO A 91 7.75 -10.44 -9.40
N GLU A 92 8.16 -10.12 -10.62
CA GLU A 92 7.67 -8.92 -11.35
C GLU A 92 6.16 -8.99 -11.64
N THR A 93 5.57 -10.20 -11.61
CA THR A 93 4.13 -10.44 -11.71
C THR A 93 3.35 -10.03 -10.46
N ALA A 94 4.04 -9.76 -9.35
CA ALA A 94 3.41 -9.28 -8.13
C ALA A 94 2.72 -7.93 -8.37
N LYS A 95 1.53 -7.79 -7.78
CA LYS A 95 0.69 -6.60 -7.95
C LYS A 95 0.82 -5.67 -6.76
N VAL A 96 1.09 -4.40 -7.01
CA VAL A 96 1.16 -3.39 -5.96
C VAL A 96 -0.11 -2.55 -6.02
N PHE A 97 -0.93 -2.61 -4.96
CA PHE A 97 -2.17 -1.86 -4.84
C PHE A 97 -1.97 -0.63 -3.97
N ILE A 98 -2.35 0.53 -4.50
CA ILE A 98 -2.12 1.83 -3.85
C ILE A 98 -3.38 2.69 -3.92
N PRO A 99 -3.57 3.66 -3.01
CA PRO A 99 -4.67 4.62 -3.10
C PRO A 99 -4.63 5.42 -4.40
N SER A 100 -5.80 5.75 -4.95
CA SER A 100 -5.94 6.67 -6.09
C SER A 100 -5.28 8.02 -5.80
N PHE A 101 -5.37 8.49 -4.55
CA PHE A 101 -4.78 9.75 -4.08
C PHE A 101 -3.28 9.68 -3.69
N ALA A 102 -2.67 8.50 -3.65
CA ALA A 102 -1.30 8.37 -3.13
C ALA A 102 -0.25 8.91 -4.09
N TRP A 103 0.74 9.59 -3.51
CA TRP A 103 1.86 10.22 -4.20
C TRP A 103 3.18 9.48 -3.94
N GLY A 104 4.19 9.75 -4.78
CA GLY A 104 5.52 9.10 -4.77
C GLY A 104 5.62 7.85 -5.65
N TRP A 105 4.58 7.02 -5.67
CA TRP A 105 4.59 5.62 -6.13
C TRP A 105 5.09 5.25 -7.55
N ALA A 106 5.55 6.12 -8.44
CA ALA A 106 5.71 5.77 -9.86
C ALA A 106 7.06 6.12 -10.51
N ASP A 107 7.65 5.11 -11.15
CA ASP A 107 8.63 5.23 -12.23
C ASP A 107 7.93 5.28 -13.62
N PRO A 108 8.63 5.67 -14.71
CA PRO A 108 8.09 5.60 -16.07
C PRO A 108 7.58 4.19 -16.39
N GLY A 109 6.28 4.05 -16.68
CA GLY A 109 5.67 2.76 -17.00
C GLY A 109 4.69 2.20 -15.96
N ASN A 110 4.33 2.97 -14.93
CA ASN A 110 3.40 2.55 -13.87
C ASN A 110 3.88 1.31 -13.10
N THR A 111 5.18 1.25 -12.85
CA THR A 111 5.82 0.22 -12.03
C THR A 111 6.45 0.85 -10.78
N TRP A 112 6.67 0.02 -9.77
CA TRP A 112 7.36 0.35 -8.53
C TRP A 112 8.21 -0.85 -8.11
N ASN A 113 9.53 -0.65 -7.98
CA ASN A 113 10.48 -1.75 -7.72
C ASN A 113 10.33 -2.93 -8.72
N GLY A 114 10.06 -2.62 -9.99
CA GLY A 114 9.85 -3.62 -11.06
C GLY A 114 8.46 -4.28 -11.06
N MET A 115 7.62 -4.04 -10.06
CA MET A 115 6.26 -4.59 -9.95
C MET A 115 5.22 -3.63 -10.52
N LYS A 116 4.14 -4.16 -11.10
CA LYS A 116 3.07 -3.34 -11.69
C LYS A 116 2.17 -2.71 -10.63
N LEU A 117 1.88 -1.43 -10.79
CA LEU A 117 0.99 -0.67 -9.90
C LEU A 117 -0.47 -0.72 -10.35
N TYR A 118 -1.34 -0.75 -9.36
CA TYR A 118 -2.79 -0.69 -9.51
C TYR A 118 -3.34 0.34 -8.53
N ARG A 119 -3.81 1.47 -9.08
CA ARG A 119 -4.51 2.49 -8.29
C ARG A 119 -5.93 2.01 -8.00
N ILE A 120 -6.28 2.01 -6.73
CA ILE A 120 -7.63 1.68 -6.25
C ILE A 120 -8.26 2.91 -5.64
N GLU A 121 -9.52 3.18 -5.97
CA GLU A 121 -10.30 4.18 -5.24
C GLU A 121 -10.48 3.66 -3.81
N LEU A 122 -9.70 4.18 -2.88
CA LEU A 122 -10.06 4.08 -1.48
C LEU A 122 -11.27 5.01 -1.32
N SER A 123 -12.47 4.44 -1.29
CA SER A 123 -13.64 5.18 -0.85
C SER A 123 -13.36 5.62 0.59
N VAL A 124 -12.92 6.87 0.76
CA VAL A 124 -12.87 7.53 2.07
C VAL A 124 -14.31 7.88 2.42
N GLY A 125 -15.10 6.84 2.68
CA GLY A 125 -16.45 6.92 3.19
C GLY A 125 -16.36 7.33 4.65
N ILE A 126 -16.96 8.46 4.95
CA ILE A 126 -17.25 8.91 6.31
C ILE A 126 -18.13 7.81 6.94
N GLY A 127 -17.51 6.85 7.63
CA GLY A 127 -18.17 5.68 8.19
C GLY A 127 -18.59 4.65 7.13
N TYR A 128 -18.39 3.37 7.46
CA TYR A 128 -18.80 2.16 6.73
C TYR A 128 -17.87 1.70 5.60
N ALA A 129 -17.38 0.48 5.79
CA ALA A 129 -16.44 -0.26 4.96
C ALA A 129 -16.89 -0.43 3.50
N LEU A 130 -15.93 -0.50 2.58
CA LEU A 130 -15.85 -1.54 1.53
C LEU A 130 -14.44 -1.54 0.91
N TYR A 131 -13.68 -2.57 1.27
CA TYR A 131 -12.38 -2.99 0.74
C TYR A 131 -12.66 -3.97 -0.38
N LEU A 132 -12.16 -3.81 -1.62
CA LEU A 132 -11.99 -4.92 -2.57
C LEU A 132 -10.90 -4.56 -3.62
N PRO A 133 -9.96 -5.47 -3.90
CA PRO A 133 -10.25 -6.50 -4.90
C PRO A 133 -9.82 -7.93 -4.49
N GLU A 134 -10.77 -8.86 -4.54
CA GLU A 134 -10.60 -10.32 -4.71
C GLU A 134 -9.90 -11.21 -3.66
N PHE A 135 -9.72 -10.86 -2.39
CA PHE A 135 -9.42 -11.90 -1.38
C PHE A 135 -10.11 -11.64 -0.03
N THR A 136 -11.18 -12.42 0.18
CA THR A 136 -11.94 -12.62 1.41
C THR A 136 -11.03 -12.83 2.62
N ILE A 137 -11.05 -11.90 3.59
CA ILE A 137 -10.74 -12.24 4.98
C ILE A 137 -12.06 -12.70 5.59
N PHE A 138 -12.07 -13.95 6.02
CA PHE A 138 -13.16 -14.64 6.69
C PHE A 138 -13.71 -13.79 7.86
N ASN A 139 -14.97 -13.37 7.77
CA ASN A 139 -15.77 -12.98 8.93
C ASN A 139 -17.08 -13.78 8.85
N PRO A 140 -17.35 -14.75 9.75
CA PRO A 140 -18.63 -15.42 9.78
C PRO A 140 -19.59 -14.49 10.53
N GLU A 141 -20.59 -13.97 9.81
CA GLU A 141 -21.83 -13.31 10.29
C GLU A 141 -22.08 -11.99 9.54
N ALA A 142 -22.64 -12.08 8.33
CA ALA A 142 -23.69 -11.18 7.85
C ALA A 142 -24.04 -11.53 6.39
N SER A 143 -25.25 -12.04 6.20
CA SER A 143 -25.88 -12.36 4.93
C SER A 143 -26.10 -11.08 4.11
N VAL A 144 -25.49 -10.94 2.93
CA VAL A 144 -25.90 -9.91 1.95
C VAL A 144 -25.97 -10.48 0.55
N ARG A 145 -27.13 -10.23 -0.08
CA ARG A 145 -27.59 -10.70 -1.38
C ARG A 145 -26.81 -10.04 -2.53
N ILE A 146 -26.52 -10.83 -3.55
CA ILE A 146 -25.82 -10.44 -4.78
C ILE A 146 -26.84 -9.81 -5.75
N PHE A 147 -26.52 -8.65 -6.35
CA PHE A 147 -27.19 -8.17 -7.56
C PHE A 147 -26.20 -8.11 -8.72
N PRO A 148 -26.54 -8.66 -9.91
CA PRO A 148 -25.74 -8.51 -11.11
C PRO A 148 -26.13 -7.25 -11.89
N SER A 149 -25.18 -6.78 -12.70
CA SER A 149 -25.32 -5.84 -13.83
C SER A 149 -24.99 -4.36 -13.56
N MET A 150 -23.94 -3.96 -14.29
CA MET A 150 -23.47 -2.61 -14.53
C MET A 150 -24.51 -1.69 -15.19
N ARG A 151 -24.12 -0.40 -15.21
CA ARG A 151 -24.38 0.60 -16.26
C ARG A 151 -25.70 1.37 -16.13
N THR A 152 -25.56 2.69 -16.30
CA THR A 152 -26.60 3.73 -16.42
C THR A 152 -27.10 4.35 -15.11
N LYS A 153 -26.48 5.47 -14.69
CA LYS A 153 -27.13 6.72 -14.23
C LYS A 153 -26.10 7.72 -13.68
N PHE A 154 -25.26 8.24 -14.57
CA PHE A 154 -24.75 9.60 -14.44
C PHE A 154 -25.86 10.53 -14.94
N THR A 155 -26.69 11.08 -14.05
CA THR A 155 -27.37 12.39 -14.21
C THR A 155 -28.29 12.67 -13.02
N ALA A 156 -28.17 13.92 -12.52
CA ALA A 156 -29.18 14.65 -11.76
C ALA A 156 -29.49 14.19 -10.31
N LEU A 157 -28.75 14.74 -9.34
CA LEU A 157 -29.41 15.38 -8.20
C LEU A 157 -28.71 16.72 -7.88
N ARG A 158 -29.51 17.79 -7.97
CA ARG A 158 -29.18 19.22 -7.96
C ARG A 158 -28.37 19.64 -6.73
N LEU A 159 -27.27 20.39 -6.89
CA LEU A 159 -27.24 21.87 -6.90
C LEU A 159 -28.26 22.54 -5.95
N ARG A 160 -27.81 22.87 -4.72
CA ARG A 160 -28.03 24.15 -3.99
C ARG A 160 -27.70 24.02 -2.49
N THR A 161 -26.48 23.61 -2.10
CA THR A 161 -25.99 23.89 -0.71
C THR A 161 -24.47 23.79 -0.50
N ILE A 162 -23.62 23.66 -1.52
CA ILE A 162 -22.16 23.61 -1.33
C ILE A 162 -21.51 24.64 -2.26
N LEU A 163 -21.70 25.91 -1.94
CA LEU A 163 -21.08 27.03 -2.66
C LEU A 163 -20.50 28.08 -1.71
N GLN A 164 -20.11 27.72 -0.46
CA GLN A 164 -19.60 28.74 0.46
C GLN A 164 -18.49 28.35 1.43
N ILE A 165 -17.83 27.19 1.33
CA ILE A 165 -16.67 26.89 2.19
C ILE A 165 -15.60 26.20 1.34
N CYS A 166 -14.34 26.66 1.50
CA CYS A 166 -13.12 26.25 0.80
C CYS A 166 -12.71 27.12 -0.43
N ARG A 167 -12.62 28.44 -0.24
CA ARG A 167 -11.43 29.17 -0.74
C ARG A 167 -10.35 29.02 0.33
N LEU A 168 -9.55 27.96 0.26
CA LEU A 168 -8.26 27.94 0.95
C LEU A 168 -7.20 28.42 -0.05
N PRO A 169 -6.33 29.38 0.31
CA PRO A 169 -5.24 29.80 -0.57
C PRO A 169 -4.27 28.63 -0.73
N GLU A 170 -3.85 28.36 -1.97
CA GLU A 170 -2.82 27.37 -2.26
C GLU A 170 -1.54 27.71 -1.48
N PRO A 171 -0.90 26.74 -0.78
CA PRO A 171 0.38 26.99 -0.14
C PRO A 171 1.45 27.28 -1.22
N PRO A 172 2.38 28.21 -0.99
CA PRO A 172 3.41 28.54 -1.96
C PRO A 172 4.28 27.31 -2.26
N MET A 173 4.42 26.98 -3.54
CA MET A 173 5.31 25.93 -4.01
C MET A 173 6.77 26.24 -3.60
N PRO A 174 7.53 25.27 -3.05
CA PRO A 174 8.95 25.46 -2.81
C PRO A 174 9.71 25.59 -4.15
N PRO A 175 10.78 26.41 -4.22
CA PRO A 175 11.50 26.66 -5.45
C PRO A 175 12.17 25.39 -5.98
N VAL A 176 11.90 25.08 -7.25
CA VAL A 176 12.65 24.10 -8.04
C VAL A 176 14.07 24.62 -8.18
N LEU A 177 15.02 24.02 -7.46
CA LEU A 177 16.45 24.28 -7.68
C LEU A 177 16.83 23.77 -9.08
N ARG A 178 16.86 24.70 -10.06
CA ARG A 178 17.57 24.46 -11.31
C ARG A 178 19.05 24.34 -10.98
N GLY A 179 19.60 23.14 -11.21
CA GLY A 179 21.03 22.91 -11.15
C GLY A 179 21.77 23.92 -12.03
N THR A 180 22.65 24.69 -11.41
CA THR A 180 23.63 25.53 -12.10
C THR A 180 24.65 24.62 -12.76
N ALA A 181 24.75 24.71 -14.09
CA ALA A 181 25.91 24.20 -14.81
C ALA A 181 27.11 25.10 -14.46
N LEU A 182 28.17 24.47 -13.96
CA LEU A 182 29.51 25.03 -13.83
C LEU A 182 30.06 25.40 -15.22
N ARG A 183 30.30 26.70 -15.47
CA ARG A 183 31.51 27.19 -16.14
C ARG A 183 31.66 28.70 -16.01
#